data_AF-A0A5P8KDW5-F1
#
_entry.id   AF-A0A5P8KDW5-F1
#
_cell.length_a   1.000
_cell.length_b   1.000
_cell.length_c   1.000
_cell.angle_alpha   90.00
_cell.angle_beta   90.00
_cell.angle_gamma   90.00
#
_symmetry.space_group_name_H-M   'P 1'
#
loop_
_entity.id
_entity.type
_entity.pdbx_description
1 polymer ?
#
loop_
_entity_poly.entity_id
_entity_poly.type
_entity_poly.pdbx_seq_one_letter_code
_entity_poly.pdbx_strand_id
1 'polypeptide(L)'
;MRVVRGRGITPAREENLWKPAETRVVGGTIKPLTAEKVAEAIVKGIEQGRFTICPDTGTRALVRLGSVLMPLPKREFDRRVRAVQRSTRPVRRSTPGA
;
A
#
# COMPACT_ATOMS: atom_id res chain seq x y z
N MET A 1 -29.10 -5.44 20.28
CA MET A 1 -27.74 -5.57 19.68
C MET A 1 -27.90 -5.71 18.17
N ARG A 2 -27.58 -4.68 17.37
CA ARG A 2 -27.87 -4.65 15.92
C ARG A 2 -26.56 -4.93 15.16
N VAL A 3 -26.43 -6.12 14.61
CA VAL A 3 -25.32 -6.49 13.72
C VAL A 3 -25.49 -5.69 12.43
N VAL A 4 -24.67 -4.65 12.25
CA VAL A 4 -24.58 -3.91 10.99
C VAL A 4 -23.92 -4.83 9.98
N ARG A 5 -24.72 -5.48 9.11
CA ARG A 5 -24.20 -6.20 7.95
C ARG A 5 -23.45 -5.19 7.07
N GLY A 6 -22.15 -5.40 6.92
CA GLY A 6 -21.24 -4.53 6.18
C GLY A 6 -21.71 -4.32 4.74
N ARG A 7 -22.27 -3.14 4.47
CA ARG A 7 -22.43 -2.63 3.11
C ARG A 7 -21.00 -2.40 2.60
N GLY A 8 -20.59 -3.13 1.56
CA GLY A 8 -19.23 -3.09 1.03
C GLY A 8 -18.77 -1.66 0.79
N ILE A 9 -17.84 -1.20 1.62
CA ILE A 9 -17.22 0.12 1.54
C ILE A 9 -16.25 0.03 0.35
N THR A 10 -16.58 0.63 -0.80
CA THR A 10 -15.71 0.67 -2.01
C THR A 10 -15.04 2.03 -2.28
N PRO A 11 -14.56 2.80 -1.28
CA PRO A 11 -13.95 4.12 -1.48
C PRO A 11 -12.68 4.03 -2.33
N ALA A 12 -11.99 2.88 -2.29
CA ALA A 12 -10.78 2.64 -3.06
C ALA A 12 -10.97 2.82 -4.58
N ARG A 13 -12.18 2.62 -5.13
CA ARG A 13 -12.42 2.75 -6.57
C ARG A 13 -12.47 4.21 -7.01
N GLU A 14 -13.15 5.06 -6.25
CA GLU A 14 -13.28 6.50 -6.53
C GLU A 14 -11.99 7.26 -6.17
N GLU A 15 -11.36 6.90 -5.05
CA GLU A 15 -10.07 7.47 -4.63
C GLU A 15 -8.96 7.23 -5.67
N ASN A 16 -9.00 6.09 -6.36
CA ASN A 16 -8.03 5.76 -7.41
C ASN A 16 -8.13 6.62 -8.67
N LEU A 17 -9.21 7.39 -8.85
CA LEU A 17 -9.38 8.30 -10.00
C LEU A 17 -8.47 9.53 -9.88
N TRP A 18 -8.16 9.95 -8.65
CA TRP A 18 -7.41 11.18 -8.37
C TRP A 18 -5.95 10.94 -8.02
N LYS A 19 -5.52 9.67 -7.96
CA LYS A 19 -4.13 9.31 -7.64
C LYS A 19 -3.20 9.60 -8.83
N PRO A 20 -2.09 10.32 -8.63
CA PRO A 20 -1.07 10.46 -9.68
C PRO A 20 -0.54 9.08 -10.06
N ALA A 21 -0.07 8.94 -11.30
CA ALA A 21 0.31 7.64 -11.90
C ALA A 21 1.35 6.90 -11.04
N GLU A 22 2.28 7.63 -10.43
CA GLU A 22 3.29 7.12 -9.50
C GLU A 22 2.62 6.45 -8.28
N THR A 23 1.67 7.13 -7.65
CA THR A 23 0.98 6.62 -6.46
C THR A 23 0.05 5.46 -6.82
N ARG A 24 -0.50 5.42 -8.03
CA ARG A 24 -1.33 4.31 -8.51
C ARG A 24 -0.53 3.02 -8.68
N VAL A 25 0.67 3.08 -9.26
CA VAL A 25 1.55 1.90 -9.46
C VAL A 25 2.12 1.41 -8.13
N VAL A 26 2.36 2.34 -7.21
CA VAL A 26 2.86 2.01 -5.87
C VAL A 26 1.73 1.43 -4.99
N GLY A 27 0.66 2.19 -4.77
CA GLY A 27 -0.42 1.86 -3.83
C GLY A 27 -1.42 0.82 -4.35
N GLY A 28 -1.60 0.70 -5.67
CA GLY A 28 -2.55 -0.25 -6.26
C GLY A 28 -2.14 -1.73 -6.14
N THR A 29 -0.94 -2.01 -5.64
CA THR A 29 -0.42 -3.39 -5.53
C THR A 29 -0.73 -4.07 -4.20
N ILE A 30 -1.26 -3.33 -3.21
CA ILE A 30 -1.61 -3.87 -1.90
C ILE A 30 -3.03 -4.43 -1.98
N LYS A 31 -3.16 -5.75 -1.83
CA LYS A 31 -4.46 -6.42 -1.77
C LYS A 31 -5.13 -6.10 -0.43
N PRO A 32 -6.40 -5.64 -0.42
CA PRO A 32 -7.16 -5.50 0.82
C PRO A 32 -7.20 -6.84 1.57
N LEU A 33 -7.03 -6.79 2.89
CA LEU A 33 -7.26 -7.95 3.75
C LEU A 33 -8.75 -8.12 3.97
N THR A 34 -9.20 -9.36 4.09
CA THR A 34 -10.60 -9.66 4.43
C THR A 34 -10.89 -9.28 5.88
N ALA A 35 -12.14 -8.92 6.18
CA ALA A 35 -12.54 -8.52 7.52
C ALA A 35 -12.31 -9.64 8.54
N GLU A 36 -12.56 -10.88 8.12
CA GLU A 36 -12.39 -12.09 8.94
C GLU A 36 -10.92 -12.28 9.36
N LYS A 37 -9.98 -12.08 8.42
CA LYS A 37 -8.55 -12.21 8.69
C LYS A 37 -8.05 -11.13 9.65
N VAL A 38 -8.59 -9.91 9.54
CA VAL A 38 -8.28 -8.83 10.48
C VAL A 38 -8.84 -9.15 11.86
N ALA A 39 -10.09 -9.62 11.95
CA ALA A 39 -10.72 -9.99 13.21
C ALA A 39 -9.97 -11.12 13.93
N GLU A 40 -9.58 -12.18 13.21
CA GLU A 40 -8.80 -13.30 13.77
C GLU A 40 -7.44 -12.81 14.32
N ALA A 41 -6.76 -11.95 13.58
CA ALA A 41 -5.49 -11.39 14.02
C ALA A 41 -5.62 -10.56 15.30
N ILE A 42 -6.73 -9.82 15.44
CA ILE A 42 -7.02 -9.03 16.64
C ILE A 42 -7.28 -9.94 17.84
N VAL A 43 -8.18 -10.91 17.72
CA VAL A 43 -8.51 -11.84 18.82
C VAL A 43 -7.25 -12.56 19.31
N LYS A 44 -6.48 -13.14 18.38
CA LYS A 44 -5.21 -13.81 18.69
C LYS A 44 -4.18 -12.87 19.31
N GLY A 45 -4.17 -11.60 18.91
CA GLY A 45 -3.30 -10.58 19.50
C GLY A 45 -3.64 -10.30 20.96
N ILE A 46 -4.94 -10.19 21.27
CA ILE A 46 -5.46 -9.96 22.62
C ILE A 46 -5.16 -11.16 23.52
N GLU A 47 -5.46 -12.38 23.06
CA GLU A 47 -5.19 -13.63 23.80
C GLU A 47 -3.70 -13.79 24.16
N GLN A 48 -2.81 -13.30 23.30
CA GLN A 48 -1.35 -13.35 23.49
C GLN A 48 -0.79 -12.14 24.24
N GLY A 49 -1.64 -11.24 24.76
CA GLY A 49 -1.23 -10.04 25.50
C GLY A 49 -0.37 -9.08 24.66
N ARG A 50 -0.54 -9.05 23.34
CA ARG A 50 0.31 -8.25 22.45
C ARG A 50 -0.26 -6.84 22.27
N PHE A 51 0.54 -5.84 22.61
CA PHE A 51 0.20 -4.44 22.38
C PHE A 51 0.14 -4.06 20.89
N THR A 52 1.00 -4.66 20.05
CA THR A 52 1.00 -4.45 18.60
C THR A 52 0.43 -5.66 17.86
N ILE A 53 -0.64 -5.43 17.10
CA ILE A 53 -1.33 -6.45 16.31
C ILE A 53 -1.03 -6.23 14.83
N CYS A 54 -0.39 -7.20 14.19
CA CYS A 54 -0.09 -7.17 12.77
C CYS A 54 -0.90 -8.26 12.06
N PRO A 55 -1.85 -7.91 11.18
CA PRO A 55 -2.72 -8.88 10.51
C PRO A 55 -2.01 -9.65 9.38
N ASP A 56 -0.85 -9.18 8.93
CA ASP A 56 -0.02 -9.87 7.95
C ASP A 56 1.43 -10.02 8.43
N THR A 57 2.08 -11.08 7.95
CA THR A 57 3.45 -11.44 8.34
C THR A 57 4.50 -10.44 7.84
N GLY A 58 4.22 -9.74 6.73
CA GLY A 58 5.11 -8.72 6.18
C GLY A 58 5.21 -7.51 7.09
N THR A 59 4.07 -6.94 7.47
CA THR A 59 3.97 -5.87 8.46
C THR A 59 4.55 -6.30 9.80
N ARG A 60 4.32 -7.56 10.21
CA ARG A 60 4.90 -8.13 11.43
C ARG A 60 6.43 -8.16 11.40
N ALA A 61 7.03 -8.49 10.26
CA ALA A 61 8.48 -8.48 10.06
C ALA A 61 9.03 -7.06 10.01
N LEU A 62 8.34 -6.14 9.33
CA LEU A 62 8.70 -4.72 9.30
C LEU A 62 8.66 -4.08 10.69
N VAL A 63 7.67 -4.39 11.52
CA VAL A 63 7.62 -3.91 12.91
C VAL A 63 8.78 -4.46 13.74
N ARG A 64 9.19 -5.71 13.51
CA ARG A 64 10.28 -6.36 14.28
C ARG A 64 11.69 -5.99 13.82
N LEU A 65 11.86 -5.77 12.51
CA LEU A 65 13.16 -5.63 11.85
C LEU A 65 13.31 -4.26 11.16
N GLY A 66 12.44 -3.31 11.49
CA GLY A 66 12.20 -2.06 10.76
C GLY A 66 13.46 -1.42 10.19
N SER A 67 14.38 -0.99 11.05
CA SER A 67 15.61 -0.29 10.64
C SER A 67 16.47 -1.08 9.65
N VAL A 68 16.49 -2.41 9.76
CA VAL A 68 17.30 -3.31 8.91
C VAL A 68 16.62 -3.58 7.57
N LEU A 69 15.28 -3.69 7.55
CA LEU A 69 14.52 -3.99 6.34
C LEU A 69 14.12 -2.74 5.54
N MET A 70 14.11 -1.55 6.13
CA MET A 70 13.76 -0.29 5.45
C MET A 70 14.44 0.01 4.10
N PRO A 71 15.72 -0.33 3.84
CA PRO A 71 16.33 -0.08 2.52
C PRO A 71 15.70 -0.90 1.38
N LEU A 72 15.10 -2.05 1.67
CA LEU A 72 14.55 -2.94 0.64
C LEU A 72 13.26 -2.38 0.02
N PRO A 73 12.23 -1.96 0.79
CA PRO A 73 11.04 -1.32 0.23
C PRO A 73 11.36 -0.02 -0.51
N LYS A 74 12.26 0.83 0.03
CA LYS A 74 12.63 2.10 -0.61
C LYS A 74 13.16 1.88 -2.03
N ARG A 75 14.03 0.89 -2.21
CA ARG A 75 14.62 0.58 -3.52
C ARG A 75 13.58 0.07 -4.51
N GLU A 76 12.57 -0.67 -4.05
CA GLU A 76 11.47 -1.16 -4.88
C GLU A 76 10.50 -0.02 -5.26
N PHE A 77 10.14 0.86 -4.31
CA PHE A 77 9.35 2.05 -4.61
C PHE A 77 10.05 2.92 -5.67
N ASP A 78 11.33 3.22 -5.48
CA ASP A 78 12.11 4.02 -6.43
C ASP A 78 12.17 3.39 -7.82
N ARG A 79 12.30 2.06 -7.93
CA ARG A 79 12.28 1.35 -9.22
C ARG A 79 10.95 1.55 -9.94
N ARG A 80 9.83 1.40 -9.24
CA ARG A 80 8.48 1.57 -9.81
C ARG A 80 8.21 3.00 -10.24
N VAL A 81 8.60 3.97 -9.41
CA VAL A 81 8.49 5.40 -9.74
C VAL A 81 9.33 5.73 -10.97
N ARG A 82 10.59 5.26 -11.03
CA ARG A 82 11.46 5.46 -12.21
C ARG A 82 10.90 4.83 -13.48
N ALA A 83 10.24 3.67 -13.38
CA ALA A 83 9.61 3.04 -14.54
C ALA A 83 8.47 3.91 -15.10
N VAL A 84 7.63 4.48 -14.23
CA VAL A 84 6.54 5.39 -14.61
C VAL A 84 7.09 6.70 -15.21
N GLN A 85 8.10 7.30 -14.59
CA GLN A 85 8.72 8.54 -15.11
C GLN A 85 9.34 8.34 -16.50
N ARG A 86 9.92 7.16 -16.77
CA ARG A 86 10.44 6.82 -18.10
C ARG A 86 9.34 6.71 -19.15
N SER A 87 8.16 6.21 -18.78
CA SER A 87 7.01 6.15 -19.69
C SER A 87 6.30 7.49 -19.88
N THR A 88 6.38 8.40 -18.90
CA THR A 88 5.65 9.67 -18.88
C THR A 88 6.49 10.86 -19.37
N ARG A 89 7.82 10.68 -19.57
CA ARG A 89 8.70 11.78 -19.99
C ARG A 89 8.18 12.41 -21.29
N PRO A 90 7.77 13.69 -21.29
CA PRO A 90 7.36 14.36 -22.51
C PRO A 90 8.57 14.42 -23.43
N VAL A 91 8.37 14.12 -24.71
CA VAL A 91 9.28 14.53 -25.79
C VAL A 91 9.52 16.02 -25.60
N ARG A 92 10.71 16.37 -25.10
CA ARG A 92 11.17 17.75 -25.00
C ARG A 92 11.24 18.24 -26.44
N ARG A 93 10.24 19.01 -26.90
CA ARG A 93 10.27 19.64 -28.22
C ARG A 93 11.53 20.51 -28.25
N SER A 94 12.53 20.06 -28.98
CA SER A 94 13.61 20.91 -29.45
C SER A 94 12.99 21.85 -30.47
N THR A 95 12.68 23.07 -30.05
CA THR A 95 12.51 24.19 -30.98
C THR A 95 13.91 24.50 -31.52
N PRO A 96 14.21 24.31 -32.81
CA PRO A 96 15.39 24.93 -33.40
C PRO A 96 15.13 26.44 -33.37
N GLY A 97 16.10 27.18 -32.83
CA GLY A 97 16.09 28.64 -32.85
C GLY A 97 16.06 29.16 -34.29
N ALA A 98 15.55 30.38 -34.38
CA ALA A 98 15.37 31.22 -35.56
C ALA A 98 16.64 31.39 -36.42
#